data_AF-A0A9X2CEJ1-F1
#
_entry.id   AF-A0A9X2CEJ1-F1
#
_cell.length_a   1.000
_cell.length_b   1.000
_cell.length_c   1.000
_cell.angle_alpha   90.00
_cell.angle_beta   90.00
_cell.angle_gamma   90.00
#
_symmetry.space_group_name_H-M   'P 1'
#
loop_
_entity.id
_entity.type
_entity.pdbx_description
1 polymer ?
#
loop_
_entity_poly.entity_id
_entity_poly.type
_entity_poly.pdbx_seq_one_letter_code
_entity_poly.pdbx_strand_id
1 'polypeptide(L)'
;MSKLTLSSFQAASRVSPLRLALLTLSLGFGMVCQAEIIDVDNTEALTQALTKAKAGDRIALAAGRYQGPLQIHQSIILSSRGDSIIDGNGVGSAIQVFAANVEIAGLKIENWGNDHYERDAGVLVEPGNDGVVIHNNHFRGDGFGIRADELQNITIHDNVIVGNNSLYTLDRGDGIHLMRVKGSEIYGNTISQVRDGVYLESSSHSRVYGNRLFDQQYGIHYMYTSDDEGFNNQSYQVDGGYAVMNAKRVYLHRNQVWDAIDFGILLNMTEDSIVESNRVEHIVNRSENQVQGQEGKGLFVYGARDNTIINNHFAYCDIGFYMAMGGEGNQVYQNQFIDNFAQVKYVGDALLEWSHNGRGNYWSGYLGWDHNADGVGNSAYQPNDNIDKLFWLYPEANFLMDSPIVVVLRWVQRQFEISAASGIIDSYPLLNSNPAFLD
;
A
#
# COMPACT_ATOMS: atom_id res chain seq x y z
N MET A 1 13.62 -46.13 -68.90
CA MET A 1 13.71 -44.73 -68.41
C MET A 1 13.42 -44.75 -66.92
N SER A 2 14.16 -43.93 -66.13
CA SER A 2 14.30 -43.83 -64.64
C SER A 2 14.91 -45.07 -63.94
N LYS A 3 16.16 -45.13 -63.43
CA LYS A 3 16.98 -44.30 -62.48
C LYS A 3 16.21 -43.98 -61.18
N LEU A 4 16.68 -44.18 -59.95
CA LEU A 4 17.94 -44.63 -59.31
C LEU A 4 17.64 -44.67 -57.77
N THR A 5 18.32 -45.51 -56.96
CA THR A 5 18.95 -45.19 -55.64
C THR A 5 19.00 -46.37 -54.67
N LEU A 6 20.21 -46.75 -54.26
CA LEU A 6 20.60 -46.99 -52.86
C LEU A 6 22.13 -47.07 -52.80
N SER A 7 22.74 -46.01 -52.28
CA SER A 7 24.18 -45.88 -52.05
C SER A 7 24.53 -46.32 -50.64
N SER A 8 25.48 -47.25 -50.53
CA SER A 8 26.34 -47.44 -49.37
C SER A 8 27.36 -46.30 -49.28
N PHE A 9 27.80 -45.93 -48.06
CA PHE A 9 29.22 -45.86 -47.65
C PHE A 9 29.35 -45.30 -46.22
N GLN A 10 30.04 -46.07 -45.38
CA GLN A 10 30.60 -45.67 -44.09
C GLN A 10 31.79 -44.73 -44.30
N ALA A 11 31.92 -43.68 -43.48
CA ALA A 11 33.19 -43.01 -43.25
C ALA A 11 33.26 -42.52 -41.79
N ALA A 12 34.15 -43.14 -41.01
CA ALA A 12 34.48 -42.75 -39.64
C ALA A 12 35.40 -41.52 -39.66
N SER A 13 35.03 -40.45 -38.96
CA SER A 13 35.88 -39.29 -38.74
C SER A 13 36.74 -39.51 -37.47
N ARG A 14 38.06 -39.61 -37.67
CA ARG A 14 39.04 -39.57 -36.57
C ARG A 14 39.14 -38.14 -36.04
N VAL A 15 38.72 -37.92 -34.80
CA VAL A 15 38.97 -36.68 -34.06
C VAL A 15 40.47 -36.63 -33.74
N SER A 16 41.17 -35.55 -34.11
CA SER A 16 42.60 -35.39 -33.84
C SER A 16 42.85 -35.09 -32.35
N PRO A 17 43.92 -35.64 -31.74
CA PRO A 17 44.23 -35.43 -30.33
C PRO A 17 44.53 -33.95 -29.99
N LEU A 18 44.83 -33.12 -31.00
CA LEU A 18 45.04 -31.69 -30.83
C LEU A 18 43.74 -30.92 -30.54
N ARG A 19 42.59 -31.38 -31.04
CA ARG A 19 41.27 -30.77 -30.74
C ARG A 19 40.74 -31.14 -29.36
N LEU A 20 41.15 -32.29 -28.83
CA LEU A 20 40.80 -32.69 -27.46
C LEU A 20 41.61 -31.89 -26.43
N ALA A 21 42.87 -31.56 -26.73
CA ALA A 21 43.72 -30.73 -25.88
C ALA A 21 43.29 -29.25 -25.80
N LEU A 22 42.70 -28.71 -26.87
CA LEU A 22 42.15 -27.35 -26.88
C LEU A 22 40.78 -27.25 -26.19
N LEU A 23 40.01 -28.34 -26.13
CA LEU A 23 38.74 -28.39 -25.40
C LEU A 23 38.94 -28.58 -23.89
N THR A 24 40.00 -29.27 -23.47
CA THR A 24 40.32 -29.43 -22.04
C THR A 24 41.02 -28.22 -21.44
N LEU A 25 41.67 -27.36 -22.24
CA LEU A 25 42.27 -26.12 -21.75
C LEU A 25 41.25 -24.98 -21.52
N SER A 26 40.09 -25.01 -22.19
CA SER A 26 39.01 -24.02 -22.01
C SER A 26 38.04 -24.35 -20.87
N LEU A 27 38.06 -25.60 -20.36
CA LEU A 27 37.27 -26.05 -19.21
C LEU A 27 37.99 -25.86 -17.86
N GLY A 28 39.25 -25.42 -17.86
CA GLY A 28 40.10 -25.34 -16.65
C GLY A 28 40.14 -23.98 -15.94
N PHE A 29 39.47 -22.96 -16.46
CA PHE A 29 39.42 -21.61 -15.86
C PHE A 29 37.99 -21.16 -15.59
N GLY A 30 37.14 -22.06 -15.10
CA GLY A 30 36.01 -21.60 -14.30
C GLY A 30 36.57 -20.95 -13.05
N MET A 31 36.62 -19.61 -13.01
CA MET A 31 36.83 -18.90 -11.75
C MET A 31 35.75 -19.41 -10.80
N VAL A 32 36.15 -20.24 -9.83
CA VAL A 32 35.30 -20.56 -8.71
C VAL A 32 35.18 -19.25 -7.94
N CYS A 33 34.14 -18.46 -8.20
CA CYS A 33 33.72 -17.39 -7.29
C CYS A 33 33.29 -18.09 -6.00
N GLN A 34 34.24 -18.28 -5.08
CA GLN A 34 33.91 -18.63 -3.71
C GLN A 34 33.44 -17.35 -3.04
N ALA A 35 32.15 -17.28 -2.70
CA ALA A 35 31.64 -16.30 -1.76
C ALA A 35 32.36 -16.49 -0.43
N GLU A 36 33.12 -15.50 0.01
CA GLU A 36 33.81 -15.52 1.29
C GLU A 36 32.92 -14.95 2.39
N ILE A 37 32.98 -15.52 3.59
CA ILE A 37 32.38 -14.92 4.79
C ILE A 37 33.48 -14.14 5.51
N ILE A 38 33.36 -12.81 5.50
CA ILE A 38 34.29 -11.87 6.13
C ILE A 38 33.70 -11.45 7.47
N ASP A 39 34.33 -11.91 8.53
CA ASP A 39 33.91 -11.61 9.90
C ASP A 39 34.53 -10.30 10.38
N VAL A 40 33.70 -9.39 10.92
CA VAL A 40 34.14 -8.09 11.42
C VAL A 40 33.60 -7.83 12.82
N ASP A 41 34.42 -7.26 13.71
CA ASP A 41 34.09 -7.04 15.13
C ASP A 41 34.20 -5.57 15.56
N ASN A 42 34.61 -4.69 14.66
CA ASN A 42 34.73 -3.25 14.89
C ASN A 42 34.58 -2.43 13.60
N THR A 43 34.41 -1.11 13.74
CA THR A 43 34.23 -0.18 12.61
C THR A 43 35.38 -0.25 11.59
N GLU A 44 36.63 -0.28 12.04
CA GLU A 44 37.78 -0.28 11.13
C GLU A 44 37.80 -1.55 10.27
N ALA A 45 37.56 -2.72 10.88
CA ALA A 45 37.44 -3.99 10.18
C ALA A 45 36.28 -3.98 9.18
N LEU A 46 35.13 -3.40 9.53
CA LEU A 46 33.98 -3.25 8.64
C LEU A 46 34.32 -2.37 7.42
N THR A 47 34.91 -1.20 7.63
CA THR A 47 35.32 -0.30 6.53
C THR A 47 36.33 -0.98 5.61
N GLN A 48 37.31 -1.71 6.15
CA GLN A 48 38.26 -2.46 5.35
C GLN A 48 37.60 -3.60 4.58
N ALA A 49 36.65 -4.32 5.19
CA ALA A 49 35.91 -5.40 4.55
C ALA A 49 35.06 -4.87 3.39
N LEU A 50 34.31 -3.77 3.59
CA LEU A 50 33.52 -3.12 2.54
C LEU A 50 34.36 -2.69 1.34
N THR A 51 35.60 -2.26 1.59
CA THR A 51 36.53 -1.85 0.51
C THR A 51 37.13 -3.04 -0.26
N LYS A 52 37.34 -4.17 0.41
CA LYS A 52 38.07 -5.34 -0.15
C LYS A 52 37.15 -6.46 -0.66
N ALA A 53 35.90 -6.47 -0.21
CA ALA A 53 34.93 -7.49 -0.58
C ALA A 53 34.75 -7.56 -2.10
N LYS A 54 34.46 -8.77 -2.57
CA LYS A 54 34.12 -9.05 -3.97
C LYS A 54 32.62 -9.30 -4.07
N ALA A 55 32.12 -9.20 -5.29
CA ALA A 55 30.73 -9.55 -5.57
C ALA A 55 30.42 -10.98 -5.11
N GLY A 56 29.37 -11.15 -4.32
CA GLY A 56 28.94 -12.41 -3.72
C GLY A 56 29.45 -12.64 -2.29
N ASP A 57 30.38 -11.84 -1.77
CA ASP A 57 30.87 -12.01 -0.40
C ASP A 57 29.81 -11.64 0.64
N ARG A 58 29.95 -12.22 1.83
CA ARG A 58 29.13 -11.90 3.01
C ARG A 58 29.99 -11.24 4.07
N ILE A 59 29.64 -10.03 4.47
CA ILE A 59 30.24 -9.36 5.63
C ILE A 59 29.33 -9.62 6.84
N ALA A 60 29.87 -10.30 7.84
CA ALA A 60 29.14 -10.75 9.02
C ALA A 60 29.62 -10.01 10.28
N LEU A 61 28.77 -9.14 10.81
CA LEU A 61 29.08 -8.31 11.97
C LEU A 61 28.91 -9.11 13.26
N ALA A 62 29.92 -9.09 14.12
CA ALA A 62 29.77 -9.50 15.51
C ALA A 62 28.87 -8.50 16.27
N ALA A 63 28.41 -8.89 17.46
CA ALA A 63 27.68 -7.97 18.33
C ALA A 63 28.56 -6.76 18.69
N GLY A 64 28.02 -5.56 18.56
CA GLY A 64 28.80 -4.34 18.73
C GLY A 64 28.18 -3.13 18.03
N ARG A 65 28.76 -1.96 18.26
CA ARG A 65 28.37 -0.70 17.62
C ARG A 65 29.41 -0.31 16.57
N TYR A 66 28.94 -0.06 15.36
CA TYR A 66 29.74 0.30 14.19
C TYR A 66 29.34 1.70 13.74
N GLN A 67 30.33 2.54 13.45
CA GLN A 67 30.11 3.94 13.12
C GLN A 67 29.93 4.10 11.61
N GLY A 68 28.85 4.74 11.20
CA GLY A 68 28.57 5.17 9.83
C GLY A 68 29.12 6.58 9.52
N PRO A 69 28.86 7.12 8.31
CA PRO A 69 28.07 6.50 7.24
C PRO A 69 28.82 5.34 6.57
N LEU A 70 28.09 4.28 6.23
CA LEU A 70 28.61 3.15 5.46
C LEU A 70 28.29 3.32 3.98
N GLN A 71 29.22 2.95 3.11
CA GLN A 71 29.00 2.90 1.66
C GLN A 71 29.26 1.50 1.15
N ILE A 72 28.29 0.95 0.41
CA ILE A 72 28.36 -0.38 -0.20
C ILE A 72 28.49 -0.23 -1.71
N HIS A 73 29.69 -0.49 -2.25
CA HIS A 73 29.99 -0.36 -3.68
C HIS A 73 30.05 -1.71 -4.41
N GLN A 74 29.84 -2.81 -3.69
CA GLN A 74 29.93 -4.18 -4.21
C GLN A 74 28.64 -4.93 -3.89
N SER A 75 28.23 -5.83 -4.78
CA SER A 75 27.09 -6.74 -4.56
C SER A 75 27.46 -7.75 -3.46
N ILE A 76 27.07 -7.47 -2.22
CA ILE A 76 27.44 -8.26 -1.04
C ILE A 76 26.21 -8.50 -0.16
N ILE A 77 26.37 -9.41 0.79
CA ILE A 77 25.44 -9.58 1.91
C ILE A 77 26.06 -8.92 3.15
N LEU A 78 25.44 -7.85 3.66
CA LEU A 78 25.78 -7.24 4.94
C LEU A 78 24.81 -7.76 6.00
N SER A 79 25.31 -8.49 7.00
CA SER A 79 24.44 -9.14 7.98
C SER A 79 24.99 -9.16 9.39
N SER A 80 24.12 -9.25 10.39
CA SER A 80 24.51 -9.48 11.78
C SER A 80 24.62 -10.96 12.15
N ARG A 81 25.50 -11.28 13.11
CA ARG A 81 25.53 -12.54 13.87
C ARG A 81 25.05 -12.40 15.32
N GLY A 82 24.53 -11.24 15.71
CA GLY A 82 24.14 -10.94 17.07
C GLY A 82 23.43 -9.59 17.19
N ASP A 83 23.71 -8.85 18.26
CA ASP A 83 23.18 -7.49 18.42
C ASP A 83 24.16 -6.46 17.81
N SER A 84 24.13 -6.31 16.48
CA SER A 84 24.98 -5.35 15.76
C SER A 84 24.21 -4.06 15.44
N ILE A 85 24.78 -2.94 15.86
CA ILE A 85 24.21 -1.60 15.68
C ILE A 85 25.06 -0.82 14.68
N ILE A 86 24.44 -0.30 13.63
CA ILE A 86 24.99 0.75 12.76
C ILE A 86 24.48 2.10 13.26
N ASP A 87 25.39 2.96 13.69
CA ASP A 87 25.11 4.32 14.17
C ASP A 87 25.42 5.33 13.06
N GLY A 88 24.42 6.04 12.58
CA GLY A 88 24.53 7.03 11.50
C GLY A 88 25.18 8.35 11.90
N ASN A 89 25.58 8.55 13.16
CA ASN A 89 26.23 9.75 13.67
C ASN A 89 25.42 11.06 13.58
N GLY A 90 24.11 10.96 13.39
CA GLY A 90 23.15 12.07 13.37
C GLY A 90 23.23 12.97 12.13
N VAL A 91 23.97 12.57 11.10
CA VAL A 91 24.14 13.35 9.86
C VAL A 91 24.19 12.41 8.66
N GLY A 92 23.48 12.76 7.59
CA GLY A 92 23.50 11.94 6.38
C GLY A 92 22.72 10.64 6.54
N SER A 93 22.89 9.74 5.57
CA SER A 93 22.33 8.39 5.65
C SER A 93 23.26 7.42 6.39
N ALA A 94 22.72 6.49 7.19
CA ALA A 94 23.54 5.53 7.93
C ALA A 94 24.21 4.50 6.99
N ILE A 95 23.48 4.03 5.97
CA ILE A 95 24.00 3.13 4.92
C ILE A 95 23.60 3.67 3.55
N GLN A 96 24.56 3.81 2.65
CA GLN A 96 24.35 4.17 1.25
C GLN A 96 24.76 3.01 0.34
N VAL A 97 23.88 2.61 -0.58
CA VAL A 97 24.06 1.49 -1.48
C VAL A 97 24.26 1.98 -2.91
N PHE A 98 25.42 1.66 -3.48
CA PHE A 98 25.87 2.02 -4.83
C PHE A 98 26.08 0.78 -5.72
N ALA A 99 25.56 -0.38 -5.32
CA ALA A 99 25.63 -1.61 -6.09
C ALA A 99 24.29 -2.37 -6.11
N ALA A 100 24.00 -3.01 -7.24
CA ALA A 100 22.88 -3.93 -7.40
C ALA A 100 23.07 -5.23 -6.59
N ASN A 101 21.98 -5.94 -6.33
CA ASN A 101 21.96 -7.23 -5.63
C ASN A 101 22.71 -7.20 -4.29
N VAL A 102 22.49 -6.16 -3.50
CA VAL A 102 22.97 -6.05 -2.12
C VAL A 102 21.88 -6.57 -1.19
N GLU A 103 22.26 -7.36 -0.19
CA GLU A 103 21.37 -7.81 0.89
C GLU A 103 21.80 -7.15 2.21
N ILE A 104 20.87 -6.52 2.92
CA ILE A 104 21.08 -5.92 4.24
C ILE A 104 20.15 -6.59 5.24
N ALA A 105 20.70 -7.33 6.20
CA ALA A 105 19.92 -8.25 7.03
C ALA A 105 20.28 -8.26 8.52
N GLY A 106 19.26 -8.23 9.38
CA GLY A 106 19.43 -8.51 10.81
C GLY A 106 20.14 -7.43 11.63
N LEU A 107 20.22 -6.19 11.12
CA LEU A 107 20.92 -5.09 11.78
C LEU A 107 19.98 -4.23 12.61
N LYS A 108 20.50 -3.60 13.66
CA LYS A 108 19.94 -2.37 14.21
C LYS A 108 20.58 -1.19 13.50
N ILE A 109 19.78 -0.27 12.99
CA ILE A 109 20.24 0.92 12.27
C ILE A 109 19.61 2.11 12.98
N GLU A 110 20.41 3.04 13.46
CA GLU A 110 19.92 4.16 14.27
C GLU A 110 20.71 5.44 14.05
N ASN A 111 20.14 6.56 14.50
CA ASN A 111 20.82 7.85 14.58
C ASN A 111 21.38 8.32 13.22
N TRP A 112 20.61 8.20 12.13
CA TRP A 112 20.91 8.91 10.88
C TRP A 112 20.36 10.34 10.92
N GLY A 113 20.70 11.17 9.94
CA GLY A 113 20.21 12.54 9.82
C GLY A 113 18.72 12.62 9.45
N ASN A 114 18.21 13.85 9.26
CA ASN A 114 16.80 14.10 8.94
C ASN A 114 16.61 15.18 7.86
N ASP A 115 17.65 15.47 7.07
CA ASP A 115 17.50 16.41 5.97
C ASP A 115 16.77 15.73 4.78
N HIS A 116 15.51 16.13 4.58
CA HIS A 116 14.67 15.62 3.49
C HIS A 116 15.21 15.98 2.10
N TYR A 117 15.91 17.11 1.97
CA TYR A 117 16.50 17.55 0.71
C TYR A 117 17.72 16.71 0.35
N GLU A 118 18.59 16.43 1.34
CA GLU A 118 19.76 15.55 1.19
C GLU A 118 19.40 14.06 1.21
N ARG A 119 18.12 13.74 1.44
CA ARG A 119 17.56 12.37 1.39
C ARG A 119 18.08 11.48 2.53
N ASP A 120 18.29 12.05 3.71
CA ASP A 120 18.83 11.32 4.86
C ASP A 120 17.95 10.12 5.23
N ALA A 121 18.56 8.93 5.24
CA ALA A 121 17.87 7.68 5.49
C ALA A 121 18.68 6.68 6.35
N GLY A 122 17.98 5.76 7.01
CA GLY A 122 18.62 4.59 7.62
C GLY A 122 19.35 3.76 6.56
N VAL A 123 18.66 3.47 5.45
CA VAL A 123 19.26 2.93 4.23
C VAL A 123 18.82 3.76 3.03
N LEU A 124 19.79 4.31 2.30
CA LEU A 124 19.59 4.97 1.01
C LEU A 124 20.14 4.08 -0.11
N VAL A 125 19.29 3.70 -1.06
CA VAL A 125 19.70 3.01 -2.28
C VAL A 125 19.71 4.01 -3.42
N GLU A 126 20.89 4.22 -4.01
CA GLU A 126 21.06 5.18 -5.10
C GLU A 126 20.50 4.65 -6.42
N PRO A 127 20.21 5.56 -7.38
CA PRO A 127 19.71 5.20 -8.72
C PRO A 127 20.45 4.07 -9.43
N GLY A 128 19.68 3.20 -10.07
CA GLY A 128 20.17 2.10 -10.91
C GLY A 128 20.66 0.84 -10.17
N ASN A 129 20.52 0.80 -8.84
CA ASN A 129 20.94 -0.34 -8.03
C ASN A 129 19.80 -1.34 -7.83
N ASP A 130 19.55 -2.14 -8.87
CA ASP A 130 18.45 -3.11 -8.91
C ASP A 130 18.64 -4.30 -7.96
N GLY A 131 17.54 -4.96 -7.60
CA GLY A 131 17.57 -6.26 -6.91
C GLY A 131 18.07 -6.22 -5.47
N VAL A 132 18.06 -5.05 -4.83
CA VAL A 132 18.43 -4.90 -3.41
C VAL A 132 17.38 -5.57 -2.51
N VAL A 133 17.85 -6.23 -1.44
CA VAL A 133 16.99 -6.89 -0.45
C VAL A 133 17.31 -6.33 0.93
N ILE A 134 16.32 -5.77 1.63
CA ILE A 134 16.49 -5.18 2.96
C ILE A 134 15.49 -5.85 3.90
N HIS A 135 15.99 -6.63 4.86
CA HIS A 135 15.09 -7.43 5.68
C HIS A 135 15.54 -7.76 7.09
N ASN A 136 14.59 -8.07 7.98
CA ASN A 136 14.85 -8.41 9.38
C ASN A 136 15.66 -7.34 10.14
N ASN A 137 15.62 -6.07 9.71
CA ASN A 137 16.34 -4.99 10.38
C ASN A 137 15.42 -4.20 11.33
N HIS A 138 16.03 -3.53 12.30
CA HIS A 138 15.37 -2.61 13.21
C HIS A 138 15.90 -1.20 13.01
N PHE A 139 15.04 -0.29 12.55
CA PHE A 139 15.36 1.10 12.26
C PHE A 139 14.79 2.03 13.34
N ARG A 140 15.59 2.98 13.80
CA ARG A 140 15.14 4.07 14.68
C ARG A 140 15.81 5.41 14.37
N GLY A 141 15.04 6.38 13.88
CA GLY A 141 15.58 7.68 13.49
C GLY A 141 14.54 8.65 12.97
N ASP A 142 14.98 9.86 12.63
CA ASP A 142 14.11 11.00 12.36
C ASP A 142 13.80 11.17 10.86
N GLY A 143 14.79 10.89 9.99
CA GLY A 143 14.64 10.93 8.53
C GLY A 143 13.96 9.68 7.96
N PHE A 144 14.15 9.42 6.67
CA PHE A 144 13.54 8.26 6.01
C PHE A 144 14.05 6.94 6.62
N GLY A 145 13.21 5.94 6.80
CA GLY A 145 13.70 4.62 7.25
C GLY A 145 14.52 3.96 6.15
N ILE A 146 13.86 3.67 5.03
CA ILE A 146 14.45 3.13 3.81
C ILE A 146 14.03 4.02 2.64
N ARG A 147 15.00 4.49 1.86
CA ARG A 147 14.75 5.25 0.63
C ARG A 147 15.43 4.62 -0.56
N ALA A 148 14.74 4.56 -1.69
CA ALA A 148 15.24 4.05 -2.95
C ALA A 148 14.69 4.85 -4.13
N ASP A 149 15.59 5.30 -5.00
CA ASP A 149 15.26 6.13 -6.15
C ASP A 149 15.64 5.40 -7.45
N GLU A 150 14.81 5.46 -8.51
CA GLU A 150 15.16 5.07 -9.89
C GLU A 150 15.80 3.67 -10.05
N LEU A 151 15.13 2.63 -9.55
CA LEU A 151 15.62 1.24 -9.61
C LEU A 151 14.49 0.23 -9.79
N GLN A 152 14.85 -1.06 -9.89
CA GLN A 152 13.91 -2.15 -10.11
C GLN A 152 14.08 -3.30 -9.11
N ASN A 153 12.98 -3.99 -8.85
CA ASN A 153 12.94 -5.28 -8.15
C ASN A 153 13.56 -5.24 -6.73
N ILE A 154 13.39 -4.14 -6.01
CA ILE A 154 13.76 -4.06 -4.59
C ILE A 154 12.77 -4.84 -3.73
N THR A 155 13.28 -5.60 -2.76
CA THR A 155 12.47 -6.33 -1.78
C THR A 155 12.74 -5.79 -0.38
N ILE A 156 11.71 -5.32 0.31
CA ILE A 156 11.79 -4.77 1.66
C ILE A 156 10.84 -5.52 2.57
N HIS A 157 11.36 -6.37 3.47
CA HIS A 157 10.49 -7.22 4.26
C HIS A 157 10.91 -7.51 5.69
N ASP A 158 9.94 -7.82 6.54
CA ASP A 158 10.17 -8.21 7.95
C ASP A 158 11.01 -7.18 8.74
N ASN A 159 10.98 -5.90 8.35
CA ASN A 159 11.67 -4.83 9.08
C ASN A 159 10.75 -4.20 10.13
N VAL A 160 11.35 -3.68 11.19
CA VAL A 160 10.69 -2.80 12.16
C VAL A 160 11.24 -1.39 11.99
N ILE A 161 10.39 -0.43 11.63
CA ILE A 161 10.79 0.96 11.38
C ILE A 161 10.04 1.87 12.34
N VAL A 162 10.79 2.60 13.17
CA VAL A 162 10.23 3.52 14.17
C VAL A 162 10.79 4.91 13.93
N GLY A 163 9.91 5.85 13.60
CA GLY A 163 10.25 7.26 13.47
C GLY A 163 10.31 7.99 14.83
N ASN A 164 10.05 9.30 14.80
CA ASN A 164 10.06 10.15 15.99
C ASN A 164 8.76 10.97 16.13
N ASN A 165 7.90 10.51 17.04
CA ASN A 165 6.62 11.16 17.31
C ASN A 165 6.70 12.54 17.99
N SER A 166 7.89 12.96 18.44
CA SER A 166 8.10 14.29 19.05
C SER A 166 8.27 15.38 17.99
N LEU A 167 8.57 15.01 16.75
CA LEU A 167 8.62 15.94 15.62
C LEU A 167 7.22 16.24 15.09
N TYR A 168 7.05 17.43 14.52
CA TYR A 168 5.87 17.73 13.73
C TYR A 168 5.79 16.78 12.53
N THR A 169 4.58 16.35 12.15
CA THR A 169 4.37 15.27 11.17
C THR A 169 5.11 15.50 9.85
N LEU A 170 5.17 16.74 9.35
CA LEU A 170 5.85 17.05 8.08
C LEU A 170 7.38 17.08 8.18
N ASP A 171 7.94 17.12 9.39
CA ASP A 171 9.38 17.10 9.66
C ASP A 171 9.90 15.66 9.87
N ARG A 172 9.03 14.66 9.80
CA ARG A 172 9.39 13.23 9.87
C ARG A 172 9.64 12.68 8.48
N GLY A 173 10.59 11.76 8.35
CA GLY A 173 10.71 10.95 7.15
C GLY A 173 9.61 9.89 7.05
N ASP A 174 9.40 9.40 5.84
CA ASP A 174 8.55 8.22 5.59
C ASP A 174 9.28 6.95 6.04
N GLY A 175 8.54 5.91 6.42
CA GLY A 175 9.12 4.62 6.79
C GLY A 175 9.84 3.97 5.61
N ILE A 176 9.13 3.82 4.50
CA ILE A 176 9.66 3.36 3.21
C ILE A 176 9.27 4.38 2.15
N HIS A 177 10.26 4.99 1.49
CA HIS A 177 10.06 5.97 0.42
C HIS A 177 10.66 5.45 -0.89
N LEU A 178 9.82 5.11 -1.87
CA LEU A 178 10.27 4.68 -3.20
C LEU A 178 9.86 5.68 -4.28
N MET A 179 10.83 6.22 -4.99
CA MET A 179 10.60 7.18 -6.07
C MET A 179 11.07 6.60 -7.40
N ARG A 180 10.17 6.52 -8.39
CA ARG A 180 10.46 5.95 -9.73
C ARG A 180 10.99 4.51 -9.66
N VAL A 181 10.38 3.68 -8.82
CA VAL A 181 10.74 2.27 -8.66
C VAL A 181 9.77 1.36 -9.41
N LYS A 182 10.28 0.29 -10.02
CA LYS A 182 9.46 -0.71 -10.71
C LYS A 182 9.57 -2.09 -10.06
N GLY A 183 8.44 -2.76 -9.85
CA GLY A 183 8.45 -4.16 -9.41
C GLY A 183 8.87 -4.34 -7.95
N SER A 184 8.55 -3.38 -7.07
CA SER A 184 8.92 -3.49 -5.65
C SER A 184 8.04 -4.49 -4.91
N GLU A 185 8.63 -5.23 -3.97
CA GLU A 185 7.92 -6.13 -3.05
C GLU A 185 8.14 -5.63 -1.61
N ILE A 186 7.06 -5.19 -0.95
CA ILE A 186 7.11 -4.60 0.39
C ILE A 186 6.16 -5.35 1.32
N TYR A 187 6.69 -6.19 2.21
CA TYR A 187 5.83 -7.07 3.02
C TYR A 187 6.31 -7.40 4.42
N GLY A 188 5.38 -7.72 5.32
CA GLY A 188 5.71 -8.14 6.69
C GLY A 188 6.38 -7.05 7.54
N ASN A 189 6.42 -5.80 7.08
CA ASN A 189 7.05 -4.72 7.83
C ASN A 189 6.11 -4.20 8.93
N THR A 190 6.68 -3.78 10.04
CA THR A 190 6.00 -3.05 11.12
C THR A 190 6.54 -1.63 11.16
N ILE A 191 5.70 -0.63 10.83
CA ILE A 191 6.12 0.77 10.68
C ILE A 191 5.27 1.65 11.58
N SER A 192 5.93 2.55 12.32
CA SER A 192 5.23 3.48 13.21
C SER A 192 5.99 4.78 13.44
N GLN A 193 5.25 5.83 13.85
CA GLN A 193 5.82 7.13 14.26
C GLN A 193 6.61 7.86 13.17
N VAL A 194 6.39 7.50 11.92
CA VAL A 194 6.92 8.16 10.72
C VAL A 194 5.92 9.20 10.20
N ARG A 195 6.21 9.82 9.05
CA ARG A 195 5.19 10.60 8.31
C ARG A 195 4.23 9.64 7.60
N ASP A 196 4.62 9.07 6.46
CA ASP A 196 3.87 8.02 5.78
C ASP A 196 4.57 6.66 5.97
N GLY A 197 3.81 5.60 6.15
CA GLY A 197 4.35 4.26 6.35
C GLY A 197 5.10 3.76 5.13
N VAL A 198 4.36 3.61 4.03
CA VAL A 198 4.89 3.26 2.71
C VAL A 198 4.46 4.34 1.72
N TYR A 199 5.42 5.10 1.20
CA TYR A 199 5.21 6.14 0.20
C TYR A 199 5.83 5.70 -1.14
N LEU A 200 4.99 5.60 -2.18
CA LEU A 200 5.36 5.22 -3.53
C LEU A 200 5.05 6.38 -4.47
N GLU A 201 6.07 6.91 -5.14
CA GLU A 201 5.93 8.02 -6.07
C GLU A 201 6.41 7.66 -7.47
N SER A 202 5.60 7.96 -8.48
CA SER A 202 5.94 7.72 -9.90
C SER A 202 6.42 6.29 -10.17
N SER A 203 5.90 5.34 -9.40
CA SER A 203 6.33 3.93 -9.37
C SER A 203 5.30 3.03 -10.04
N SER A 204 5.67 1.77 -10.35
CA SER A 204 4.71 0.85 -10.97
C SER A 204 5.00 -0.62 -10.68
N HIS A 205 3.97 -1.47 -10.85
CA HIS A 205 4.07 -2.91 -10.65
C HIS A 205 4.51 -3.29 -9.23
N SER A 206 4.16 -2.46 -8.23
CA SER A 206 4.54 -2.66 -6.83
C SER A 206 3.53 -3.54 -6.12
N ARG A 207 4.02 -4.37 -5.19
CA ARG A 207 3.18 -5.22 -4.33
C ARG A 207 3.47 -4.88 -2.87
N VAL A 208 2.47 -4.34 -2.18
CA VAL A 208 2.56 -3.91 -0.77
C VAL A 208 1.60 -4.75 0.06
N TYR A 209 2.09 -5.66 0.91
CA TYR A 209 1.20 -6.60 1.58
C TYR A 209 1.63 -7.09 2.96
N GLY A 210 0.66 -7.45 3.80
CA GLY A 210 0.96 -8.03 5.11
C GLY A 210 1.72 -7.09 6.06
N ASN A 211 1.68 -5.78 5.82
CA ASN A 211 2.36 -4.79 6.66
C ASN A 211 1.44 -4.32 7.79
N ARG A 212 2.04 -3.93 8.92
CA ARG A 212 1.38 -3.30 10.06
C ARG A 212 1.84 -1.86 10.21
N LEU A 213 0.91 -0.91 10.12
CA LEU A 213 1.18 0.51 9.90
C LEU A 213 0.38 1.35 10.91
N PHE A 214 1.03 2.04 11.85
CA PHE A 214 0.30 2.71 12.95
C PHE A 214 1.01 3.94 13.53
N ASP A 215 0.27 4.82 14.21
CA ASP A 215 0.80 6.06 14.83
C ASP A 215 1.52 7.00 13.83
N GLN A 216 0.95 7.20 12.64
CA GLN A 216 1.55 7.97 11.54
C GLN A 216 0.47 8.68 10.71
N GLN A 217 0.87 9.53 9.76
CA GLN A 217 -0.07 10.25 8.90
C GLN A 217 -0.84 9.28 8.01
N TYR A 218 -0.17 8.64 7.05
CA TYR A 218 -0.79 7.63 6.19
C TYR A 218 -0.20 6.24 6.39
N GLY A 219 -1.05 5.21 6.31
CA GLY A 219 -0.63 3.82 6.19
C GLY A 219 0.19 3.61 4.92
N ILE A 220 -0.48 3.65 3.77
CA ILE A 220 0.13 3.55 2.44
C ILE A 220 -0.29 4.76 1.61
N HIS A 221 0.67 5.33 0.89
CA HIS A 221 0.48 6.47 0.01
C HIS A 221 1.01 6.15 -1.38
N TYR A 222 0.10 5.94 -2.33
CA TYR A 222 0.38 5.82 -3.77
C TYR A 222 0.21 7.20 -4.41
N MET A 223 1.27 7.73 -5.04
CA MET A 223 1.27 9.03 -5.70
C MET A 223 1.82 8.92 -7.13
N TYR A 224 0.98 9.19 -8.13
CA TYR A 224 1.36 9.05 -9.55
C TYR A 224 1.80 7.63 -9.94
N THR A 225 1.22 6.58 -9.34
CA THR A 225 1.65 5.20 -9.58
C THR A 225 0.72 4.45 -10.55
N SER A 226 1.14 3.27 -11.00
CA SER A 226 0.29 2.42 -11.84
C SER A 226 0.59 0.93 -11.77
N ASP A 227 -0.43 0.11 -12.04
CA ASP A 227 -0.32 -1.36 -12.06
C ASP A 227 0.11 -1.96 -10.71
N ASP A 228 -0.30 -1.35 -9.59
CA ASP A 228 0.11 -1.78 -8.25
C ASP A 228 -0.95 -2.66 -7.57
N GLU A 229 -0.51 -3.47 -6.59
CA GLU A 229 -1.36 -4.32 -5.77
C GLU A 229 -1.07 -4.04 -4.28
N GLY A 230 -2.12 -3.79 -3.50
CA GLY A 230 -2.02 -3.53 -2.07
C GLY A 230 -2.97 -4.44 -1.30
N PHE A 231 -2.47 -5.36 -0.47
CA PHE A 231 -3.34 -6.37 0.15
C PHE A 231 -2.94 -6.91 1.51
N ASN A 232 -3.92 -7.38 2.30
CA ASN A 232 -3.70 -7.93 3.64
C ASN A 232 -2.90 -7.00 4.56
N ASN A 233 -2.90 -5.68 4.31
CA ASN A 233 -2.26 -4.72 5.20
C ASN A 233 -3.21 -4.34 6.34
N GLN A 234 -2.64 -3.91 7.46
CA GLN A 234 -3.35 -3.36 8.61
C GLN A 234 -2.85 -1.94 8.85
N SER A 235 -3.76 -0.97 8.82
CA SER A 235 -3.47 0.42 9.15
C SER A 235 -4.38 0.91 10.27
N TYR A 236 -3.83 1.44 11.36
CA TYR A 236 -4.64 1.85 12.49
C TYR A 236 -4.03 2.95 13.33
N GLN A 237 -4.87 3.74 14.01
CA GLN A 237 -4.42 4.91 14.77
C GLN A 237 -3.56 5.84 13.91
N VAL A 238 -4.09 6.16 12.72
CA VAL A 238 -3.46 6.99 11.70
C VAL A 238 -4.34 8.19 11.36
N ASP A 239 -3.79 9.21 10.70
CA ASP A 239 -4.63 10.27 10.17
C ASP A 239 -5.48 9.72 9.00
N GLY A 240 -4.88 8.95 8.09
CA GLY A 240 -5.57 8.26 7.00
C GLY A 240 -5.02 6.86 6.71
N GLY A 241 -5.89 5.89 6.37
CA GLY A 241 -5.46 4.51 6.13
C GLY A 241 -4.65 4.34 4.84
N TYR A 242 -5.35 4.35 3.71
CA TYR A 242 -4.74 4.17 2.39
C TYR A 242 -5.08 5.32 1.45
N ALA A 243 -4.06 6.10 1.10
CA ALA A 243 -4.15 7.20 0.14
C ALA A 243 -3.74 6.71 -1.26
N VAL A 244 -4.69 6.66 -2.18
CA VAL A 244 -4.45 6.34 -3.58
C VAL A 244 -4.69 7.60 -4.40
N MET A 245 -3.61 8.22 -4.87
CA MET A 245 -3.62 9.58 -5.42
C MET A 245 -2.97 9.64 -6.80
N ASN A 246 -3.71 10.16 -7.78
CA ASN A 246 -3.29 10.24 -9.18
C ASN A 246 -2.77 8.90 -9.73
N ALA A 247 -3.38 7.80 -9.30
CA ALA A 247 -2.92 6.44 -9.62
C ALA A 247 -3.85 5.73 -10.60
N LYS A 248 -3.32 4.76 -11.34
CA LYS A 248 -4.08 4.01 -12.35
C LYS A 248 -3.91 2.51 -12.22
N ARG A 249 -5.01 1.74 -12.30
CA ARG A 249 -4.99 0.27 -12.19
C ARG A 249 -4.35 -0.22 -10.89
N VAL A 250 -4.78 0.34 -9.77
CA VAL A 250 -4.40 -0.15 -8.44
C VAL A 250 -5.42 -1.20 -7.98
N TYR A 251 -4.97 -2.37 -7.55
CA TYR A 251 -5.83 -3.38 -6.93
C TYR A 251 -5.61 -3.38 -5.42
N LEU A 252 -6.50 -2.71 -4.69
CA LEU A 252 -6.44 -2.56 -3.24
C LEU A 252 -7.47 -3.51 -2.60
N HIS A 253 -7.02 -4.60 -1.98
CA HIS A 253 -7.94 -5.62 -1.50
C HIS A 253 -7.57 -6.34 -0.22
N ARG A 254 -8.58 -6.77 0.54
CA ARG A 254 -8.41 -7.51 1.81
C ARG A 254 -7.56 -6.76 2.85
N ASN A 255 -7.53 -5.43 2.79
CA ASN A 255 -6.86 -4.61 3.78
C ASN A 255 -7.81 -4.24 4.92
N GLN A 256 -7.23 -3.85 6.05
CA GLN A 256 -7.97 -3.46 7.25
C GLN A 256 -7.54 -2.07 7.69
N VAL A 257 -8.52 -1.20 7.92
CA VAL A 257 -8.31 0.12 8.53
C VAL A 257 -9.22 0.30 9.72
N TRP A 258 -8.68 0.74 10.86
CA TRP A 258 -9.50 1.13 12.00
C TRP A 258 -8.91 2.27 12.80
N ASP A 259 -9.77 3.02 13.52
CA ASP A 259 -9.37 4.16 14.34
C ASP A 259 -8.54 5.21 13.56
N ALA A 260 -8.88 5.44 12.28
CA ALA A 260 -8.31 6.56 11.52
C ALA A 260 -9.16 7.83 11.71
N ILE A 261 -8.54 8.99 11.48
CA ILE A 261 -9.18 10.28 11.76
C ILE A 261 -9.91 10.82 10.53
N ASP A 262 -9.22 10.97 9.40
CA ASP A 262 -9.72 11.68 8.22
C ASP A 262 -10.39 10.74 7.22
N PHE A 263 -9.73 9.62 6.91
CA PHE A 263 -10.26 8.63 5.98
C PHE A 263 -9.72 7.21 6.19
N GLY A 264 -10.54 6.21 5.87
CA GLY A 264 -10.09 4.82 5.76
C GLY A 264 -9.36 4.58 4.45
N ILE A 265 -10.05 4.85 3.34
CA ILE A 265 -9.49 4.77 1.98
C ILE A 265 -9.79 6.09 1.26
N LEU A 266 -8.77 6.68 0.63
CA LEU A 266 -8.89 7.83 -0.25
C LEU A 266 -8.59 7.42 -1.69
N LEU A 267 -9.55 7.69 -2.58
CA LEU A 267 -9.41 7.63 -4.03
C LEU A 267 -9.42 9.07 -4.58
N ASN A 268 -8.24 9.64 -4.77
CA ASN A 268 -8.07 10.98 -5.33
C ASN A 268 -7.54 10.89 -6.75
N MET A 269 -8.35 11.32 -7.74
CA MET A 269 -7.99 11.27 -9.16
C MET A 269 -7.48 9.89 -9.59
N THR A 270 -8.08 8.82 -9.05
CA THR A 270 -7.73 7.44 -9.42
C THR A 270 -8.54 6.94 -10.60
N GLU A 271 -7.95 6.09 -11.42
CA GLU A 271 -8.58 5.57 -12.65
C GLU A 271 -8.41 4.05 -12.78
N ASP A 272 -9.42 3.38 -13.33
CA ASP A 272 -9.39 1.95 -13.68
C ASP A 272 -8.93 1.03 -12.52
N SER A 273 -9.20 1.41 -11.27
CA SER A 273 -8.73 0.70 -10.07
C SER A 273 -9.83 -0.15 -9.43
N ILE A 274 -9.45 -1.15 -8.65
CA ILE A 274 -10.37 -2.06 -7.96
C ILE A 274 -10.12 -1.97 -6.45
N VAL A 275 -11.16 -1.62 -5.70
CA VAL A 275 -11.18 -1.61 -4.23
C VAL A 275 -12.10 -2.75 -3.80
N GLU A 276 -11.53 -3.82 -3.27
CA GLU A 276 -12.28 -5.05 -3.02
C GLU A 276 -12.05 -5.69 -1.65
N SER A 277 -13.11 -6.13 -0.98
CA SER A 277 -13.00 -6.94 0.25
C SER A 277 -12.19 -6.28 1.37
N ASN A 278 -12.11 -4.95 1.39
CA ASN A 278 -11.45 -4.22 2.49
C ASN A 278 -12.42 -4.05 3.66
N ARG A 279 -11.87 -4.06 4.88
CA ARG A 279 -12.61 -3.79 6.12
C ARG A 279 -12.16 -2.44 6.67
N VAL A 280 -13.07 -1.49 6.74
CA VAL A 280 -12.82 -0.12 7.20
C VAL A 280 -13.81 0.20 8.29
N GLU A 281 -13.31 0.44 9.50
CA GLU A 281 -14.16 0.63 10.68
C GLU A 281 -13.71 1.82 11.53
N HIS A 282 -14.62 2.45 12.25
CA HIS A 282 -14.28 3.47 13.26
C HIS A 282 -13.46 4.65 12.70
N ILE A 283 -13.84 5.15 11.52
CA ILE A 283 -13.22 6.35 10.95
C ILE A 283 -14.00 7.57 11.45
N VAL A 284 -13.47 8.20 12.51
CA VAL A 284 -14.19 9.21 13.29
C VAL A 284 -13.25 10.37 13.64
N ASN A 285 -13.63 11.58 13.24
CA ASN A 285 -12.91 12.77 13.66
C ASN A 285 -13.49 13.30 14.98
N ARG A 286 -12.74 13.11 16.07
CA ARG A 286 -13.14 13.49 17.44
C ARG A 286 -12.78 14.94 17.81
N SER A 287 -12.43 15.78 16.84
CA SER A 287 -12.15 17.20 17.08
C SER A 287 -13.34 17.89 17.74
N GLU A 288 -13.09 18.64 18.82
CA GLU A 288 -14.11 19.44 19.51
C GLU A 288 -14.69 20.55 18.61
N ASN A 289 -13.89 21.01 17.64
CA ASN A 289 -14.30 21.97 16.62
C ASN A 289 -14.62 21.20 15.33
N GLN A 290 -15.80 20.58 15.27
CA GLN A 290 -16.26 19.92 14.05
C GLN A 290 -16.45 20.95 12.93
N VAL A 291 -15.49 21.00 12.01
CA VAL A 291 -15.57 21.78 10.79
C VAL A 291 -16.17 20.89 9.70
N GLN A 292 -17.20 21.39 9.02
CA GLN A 292 -17.80 20.68 7.88
C GLN A 292 -16.73 20.33 6.84
N GLY A 293 -16.68 19.06 6.42
CA GLY A 293 -15.66 18.53 5.51
C GLY A 293 -14.54 17.74 6.21
N GLN A 294 -14.36 17.90 7.52
CA GLN A 294 -13.35 17.17 8.31
C GLN A 294 -13.89 15.89 8.96
N GLU A 295 -15.13 15.50 8.68
CA GLU A 295 -15.71 14.26 9.22
C GLU A 295 -14.86 13.04 8.83
N GLY A 296 -14.80 12.00 9.66
CA GLY A 296 -14.09 10.75 9.34
C GLY A 296 -14.79 9.94 8.24
N LYS A 297 -14.10 9.69 7.12
CA LYS A 297 -14.69 9.10 5.90
C LYS A 297 -14.24 7.65 5.72
N GLY A 298 -15.15 6.68 5.75
CA GLY A 298 -14.82 5.28 5.44
C GLY A 298 -14.11 5.15 4.09
N LEU A 299 -14.80 5.57 3.02
CA LEU A 299 -14.25 5.75 1.69
C LEU A 299 -14.46 7.19 1.22
N PHE A 300 -13.39 7.87 0.81
CA PHE A 300 -13.43 9.20 0.22
C PHE A 300 -13.05 9.16 -1.26
N VAL A 301 -13.97 9.53 -2.12
CA VAL A 301 -13.81 9.65 -3.57
C VAL A 301 -13.75 11.12 -3.95
N TYR A 302 -12.63 11.52 -4.56
CA TYR A 302 -12.39 12.89 -5.01
C TYR A 302 -11.87 12.90 -6.45
N GLY A 303 -12.75 13.14 -7.42
CA GLY A 303 -12.39 13.19 -8.85
C GLY A 303 -11.85 11.86 -9.43
N ALA A 304 -12.04 10.74 -8.73
CA ALA A 304 -11.66 9.40 -9.19
C ALA A 304 -12.72 8.81 -10.13
N ARG A 305 -12.33 8.15 -11.22
CA ARG A 305 -13.24 7.71 -12.30
C ARG A 305 -13.02 6.24 -12.66
N ASP A 306 -14.07 5.59 -13.15
CA ASP A 306 -14.02 4.24 -13.73
C ASP A 306 -13.40 3.18 -12.80
N ASN A 307 -13.51 3.38 -11.48
CA ASN A 307 -13.08 2.40 -10.48
C ASN A 307 -14.23 1.46 -10.11
N THR A 308 -13.89 0.25 -9.66
CA THR A 308 -14.84 -0.72 -9.11
C THR A 308 -14.65 -0.82 -7.60
N ILE A 309 -15.69 -0.52 -6.83
CA ILE A 309 -15.74 -0.66 -5.38
C ILE A 309 -16.73 -1.77 -5.05
N ILE A 310 -16.22 -2.93 -4.63
CA ILE A 310 -17.01 -4.15 -4.49
C ILE A 310 -16.67 -4.95 -3.23
N ASN A 311 -17.66 -5.56 -2.60
CA ASN A 311 -17.47 -6.48 -1.48
C ASN A 311 -16.75 -5.87 -0.26
N ASN A 312 -16.71 -4.54 -0.11
CA ASN A 312 -16.06 -3.90 1.04
C ASN A 312 -17.02 -3.77 2.23
N HIS A 313 -16.44 -3.63 3.41
CA HIS A 313 -17.14 -3.38 4.67
C HIS A 313 -16.76 -2.01 5.21
N PHE A 314 -17.73 -1.10 5.29
CA PHE A 314 -17.57 0.25 5.82
C PHE A 314 -18.52 0.43 7.01
N ALA A 315 -17.98 0.46 8.23
CA ALA A 315 -18.79 0.50 9.43
C ALA A 315 -18.34 1.53 10.47
N TYR A 316 -19.30 2.04 11.25
CA TYR A 316 -19.04 2.93 12.39
C TYR A 316 -18.19 4.18 12.05
N CYS A 317 -18.32 4.70 10.83
CA CYS A 317 -17.66 5.93 10.38
C CYS A 317 -18.58 7.14 10.57
N ASP A 318 -18.02 8.36 10.63
CA ASP A 318 -18.86 9.57 10.54
C ASP A 318 -19.59 9.63 9.19
N ILE A 319 -18.88 9.27 8.12
CA ILE A 319 -19.46 9.09 6.78
C ILE A 319 -18.95 7.78 6.18
N GLY A 320 -19.83 6.86 5.81
CA GLY A 320 -19.45 5.58 5.19
C GLY A 320 -18.79 5.76 3.82
N PHE A 321 -19.45 6.52 2.94
CA PHE A 321 -18.93 6.88 1.61
C PHE A 321 -19.11 8.38 1.36
N TYR A 322 -18.03 9.10 1.08
CA TYR A 322 -18.10 10.49 0.65
C TYR A 322 -17.59 10.61 -0.80
N MET A 323 -18.43 11.12 -1.70
CA MET A 323 -18.07 11.52 -3.06
C MET A 323 -18.16 13.02 -3.26
N ALA A 324 -17.07 13.63 -3.75
CA ALA A 324 -17.02 15.03 -4.12
C ALA A 324 -16.20 15.25 -5.42
N MET A 325 -16.53 16.34 -6.12
CA MET A 325 -15.80 16.78 -7.32
C MET A 325 -15.68 15.71 -8.41
N GLY A 326 -16.77 14.99 -8.64
CA GLY A 326 -16.89 13.94 -9.65
C GLY A 326 -16.82 12.53 -9.06
N GLY A 327 -16.77 11.55 -9.94
CA GLY A 327 -16.68 10.13 -9.63
C GLY A 327 -17.95 9.33 -9.91
N GLU A 328 -18.85 9.91 -10.69
CA GLU A 328 -20.09 9.32 -11.16
C GLU A 328 -19.88 8.08 -12.04
N GLY A 329 -18.69 7.90 -12.62
CA GLY A 329 -18.32 6.72 -13.41
C GLY A 329 -17.90 5.50 -12.58
N ASN A 330 -17.75 5.62 -11.26
CA ASN A 330 -17.37 4.49 -10.41
C ASN A 330 -18.53 3.52 -10.23
N GLN A 331 -18.24 2.23 -10.24
CA GLN A 331 -19.22 1.17 -9.96
C GLN A 331 -19.16 0.81 -8.48
N VAL A 332 -20.29 0.90 -7.78
CA VAL A 332 -20.40 0.64 -6.34
C VAL A 332 -21.51 -0.38 -6.09
N TYR A 333 -21.15 -1.63 -5.80
CA TYR A 333 -22.11 -2.72 -5.59
C TYR A 333 -21.54 -3.79 -4.66
N GLN A 334 -22.42 -4.55 -4.01
CA GLN A 334 -22.09 -5.63 -3.06
C GLN A 334 -21.23 -5.20 -1.86
N ASN A 335 -21.14 -3.92 -1.56
CA ASN A 335 -20.51 -3.42 -0.34
C ASN A 335 -21.50 -3.49 0.83
N GLN A 336 -20.98 -3.28 2.03
CA GLN A 336 -21.76 -3.22 3.25
C GLN A 336 -21.50 -1.90 3.96
N PHE A 337 -22.57 -1.16 4.20
CA PHE A 337 -22.54 0.09 4.94
C PHE A 337 -23.33 -0.08 6.24
N ILE A 338 -22.60 -0.16 7.36
CA ILE A 338 -23.14 -0.58 8.65
C ILE A 338 -22.94 0.53 9.68
N ASP A 339 -24.04 1.07 10.17
CA ASP A 339 -24.09 1.96 11.34
C ASP A 339 -23.09 3.13 11.26
N ASN A 340 -22.87 3.63 10.05
CA ASN A 340 -22.22 4.91 9.82
C ASN A 340 -23.20 6.02 10.20
N PHE A 341 -22.69 7.12 10.76
CA PHE A 341 -23.53 8.26 11.14
C PHE A 341 -24.27 8.82 9.92
N ALA A 342 -23.56 9.04 8.82
CA ALA A 342 -24.15 9.16 7.49
C ALA A 342 -23.67 8.00 6.60
N GLN A 343 -24.60 7.27 5.96
CA GLN A 343 -24.20 6.18 5.06
C GLN A 343 -23.46 6.72 3.83
N VAL A 344 -24.00 7.75 3.19
CA VAL A 344 -23.41 8.36 1.99
C VAL A 344 -23.56 9.88 2.00
N LYS A 345 -22.47 10.57 1.65
CA LYS A 345 -22.47 12.00 1.29
C LYS A 345 -22.05 12.13 -0.17
N TYR A 346 -22.94 12.62 -1.02
CA TYR A 346 -22.68 12.80 -2.45
C TYR A 346 -22.96 14.25 -2.84
N VAL A 347 -21.92 14.89 -3.40
CA VAL A 347 -21.96 16.25 -3.92
C VAL A 347 -21.85 16.19 -5.45
N GLY A 348 -23.00 16.03 -6.10
CA GLY A 348 -23.14 16.05 -7.56
C GLY A 348 -24.59 16.25 -7.99
N ASP A 349 -24.80 16.39 -9.30
CA ASP A 349 -26.08 16.75 -9.92
C ASP A 349 -26.73 15.60 -10.71
N ALA A 350 -26.04 14.47 -10.88
CA ALA A 350 -26.56 13.28 -11.53
C ALA A 350 -27.28 12.34 -10.55
N LEU A 351 -28.22 11.54 -11.07
CA LEU A 351 -28.76 10.36 -10.38
C LEU A 351 -27.88 9.14 -10.73
N LEU A 352 -27.36 8.46 -9.72
CA LEU A 352 -26.41 7.34 -9.87
C LEU A 352 -27.04 6.03 -9.43
N GLU A 353 -26.86 4.97 -10.23
CA GLU A 353 -27.28 3.61 -9.87
C GLU A 353 -26.13 2.86 -9.20
N TRP A 354 -26.35 2.44 -7.95
CA TRP A 354 -25.41 1.67 -7.14
C TRP A 354 -25.87 0.21 -6.99
N SER A 355 -26.13 -0.40 -8.15
CA SER A 355 -26.30 -1.83 -8.31
C SER A 355 -25.75 -2.29 -9.66
N HIS A 356 -25.40 -3.58 -9.75
CA HIS A 356 -24.88 -4.18 -10.95
C HIS A 356 -25.47 -5.58 -11.14
N ASN A 357 -25.97 -5.89 -12.34
CA ASN A 357 -26.58 -7.18 -12.68
C ASN A 357 -27.62 -7.69 -11.65
N GLY A 358 -28.49 -6.78 -11.19
CA GLY A 358 -29.56 -7.12 -10.24
C GLY A 358 -29.09 -7.33 -8.80
N ARG A 359 -27.89 -6.87 -8.43
CA ARG A 359 -27.37 -6.90 -7.06
C ARG A 359 -26.77 -5.56 -6.66
N GLY A 360 -27.26 -5.02 -5.56
CA GLY A 360 -26.83 -3.76 -4.95
C GLY A 360 -25.92 -3.96 -3.76
N ASN A 361 -26.02 -3.04 -2.79
CA ASN A 361 -25.24 -3.02 -1.55
C ASN A 361 -26.12 -3.40 -0.35
N TYR A 362 -25.48 -3.79 0.75
CA TYR A 362 -26.14 -3.97 2.05
C TYR A 362 -26.08 -2.67 2.85
N TRP A 363 -27.21 -2.29 3.45
CA TRP A 363 -27.36 -1.05 4.22
C TRP A 363 -28.03 -1.36 5.56
N SER A 364 -27.40 -1.05 6.70
CA SER A 364 -28.01 -1.35 8.01
C SER A 364 -29.32 -0.59 8.27
N GLY A 365 -29.53 0.54 7.59
CA GLY A 365 -30.76 1.34 7.65
C GLY A 365 -31.85 0.93 6.66
N TYR A 366 -31.66 -0.12 5.84
CA TYR A 366 -32.67 -0.56 4.88
C TYR A 366 -33.76 -1.41 5.55
N LEU A 367 -35.01 -0.96 5.45
CA LEU A 367 -36.19 -1.61 6.05
C LEU A 367 -37.13 -2.22 5.00
N GLY A 368 -36.58 -2.71 3.89
CA GLY A 368 -37.38 -3.33 2.84
C GLY A 368 -37.72 -4.80 3.10
N TRP A 369 -38.38 -5.41 2.13
CA TRP A 369 -38.86 -6.79 2.16
C TRP A 369 -38.49 -7.52 0.88
N ASP A 370 -38.36 -8.84 0.99
CA ASP A 370 -38.06 -9.77 -0.11
C ASP A 370 -39.12 -10.86 -0.15
N HIS A 371 -40.04 -10.73 -1.12
CA HIS A 371 -41.16 -11.63 -1.33
C HIS A 371 -40.74 -12.96 -1.99
N ASN A 372 -39.65 -12.97 -2.76
CA ASN A 372 -39.20 -14.13 -3.52
C ASN A 372 -38.03 -14.88 -2.86
N ALA A 373 -37.57 -14.41 -1.71
CA ALA A 373 -36.52 -14.99 -0.87
C ALA A 373 -35.17 -15.18 -1.60
N ASP A 374 -34.81 -14.26 -2.49
CA ASP A 374 -33.53 -14.28 -3.22
C ASP A 374 -32.42 -13.45 -2.55
N GLY A 375 -32.72 -12.83 -1.40
CA GLY A 375 -31.82 -12.01 -0.61
C GLY A 375 -31.70 -10.56 -1.10
N VAL A 376 -32.52 -10.16 -2.06
CA VAL A 376 -32.57 -8.80 -2.63
C VAL A 376 -33.91 -8.15 -2.27
N GLY A 377 -33.86 -6.92 -1.79
CA GLY A 377 -35.05 -6.15 -1.44
C GLY A 377 -35.88 -5.77 -2.68
N ASN A 378 -37.20 -5.88 -2.58
CA ASN A 378 -38.11 -5.52 -3.68
C ASN A 378 -38.35 -4.01 -3.84
N SER A 379 -37.83 -3.18 -2.93
CA SER A 379 -37.92 -1.72 -3.02
C SER A 379 -36.52 -1.09 -3.10
N ALA A 380 -36.36 -0.13 -3.98
CA ALA A 380 -35.11 0.60 -4.09
C ALA A 380 -34.78 1.37 -2.80
N TYR A 381 -33.49 1.52 -2.52
CA TYR A 381 -32.96 2.31 -1.42
C TYR A 381 -32.30 3.58 -1.93
N GLN A 382 -32.45 4.68 -1.20
CA GLN A 382 -31.77 5.95 -1.46
C GLN A 382 -30.96 6.29 -0.21
N PRO A 383 -29.63 6.11 -0.22
CA PRO A 383 -28.77 6.33 0.94
C PRO A 383 -28.54 7.82 1.25
N ASN A 384 -28.93 8.71 0.33
CA ASN A 384 -28.90 10.16 0.50
C ASN A 384 -30.17 10.80 -0.11
N ASP A 385 -30.99 11.40 0.74
CA ASP A 385 -32.22 12.08 0.33
C ASP A 385 -32.15 13.61 0.57
N ASN A 386 -33.23 14.32 0.23
CA ASN A 386 -33.32 15.77 0.44
C ASN A 386 -33.33 16.16 1.93
N ILE A 387 -33.73 15.25 2.82
CA ILE A 387 -33.70 15.46 4.27
C ILE A 387 -32.25 15.35 4.76
N ASP A 388 -31.45 14.43 4.21
CA ASP A 388 -30.02 14.35 4.49
C ASP A 388 -29.30 15.63 4.06
N LYS A 389 -29.64 16.17 2.87
CA LYS A 389 -29.15 17.49 2.42
C LYS A 389 -29.56 18.62 3.38
N LEU A 390 -30.76 18.57 3.96
CA LEU A 390 -31.20 19.55 4.96
C LEU A 390 -30.33 19.47 6.22
N PHE A 391 -30.04 18.27 6.71
CA PHE A 391 -29.17 18.08 7.87
C PHE A 391 -27.71 18.47 7.59
N TRP A 392 -27.23 18.35 6.35
CA TRP A 392 -25.94 18.91 5.95
C TRP A 392 -25.92 20.44 5.95
N LEU A 393 -27.05 21.08 5.62
CA LEU A 393 -27.20 22.54 5.66
C LEU A 393 -27.38 23.08 7.08
N TYR A 394 -27.98 22.29 7.97
CA TYR A 394 -28.27 22.64 9.36
C TYR A 394 -27.79 21.55 10.33
N PRO A 395 -26.46 21.45 10.57
CA PRO A 395 -25.89 20.41 11.44
C PRO A 395 -26.45 20.44 12.87
N GLU A 396 -26.93 21.58 13.35
CA GLU A 396 -27.54 21.73 14.67
C GLU A 396 -28.84 20.92 14.82
N ALA A 397 -29.46 20.52 13.70
CA ALA A 397 -30.65 19.69 13.68
C ALA A 397 -30.33 18.17 13.71
N ASN A 398 -29.05 17.77 13.66
CA ASN A 398 -28.65 16.36 13.58
C ASN A 398 -29.18 15.49 14.73
N PHE A 399 -29.40 16.06 15.92
CA PHE A 399 -29.99 15.33 17.06
C PHE A 399 -31.42 14.81 16.77
N LEU A 400 -32.06 15.31 15.70
CA LEU A 400 -33.39 14.87 15.26
C LEU A 400 -33.33 13.69 14.27
N MET A 401 -32.16 13.27 13.77
CA MET A 401 -32.07 12.24 12.71
C MET A 401 -32.79 10.94 13.09
N ASP A 402 -32.66 10.49 14.34
CA ASP A 402 -33.31 9.27 14.85
C ASP A 402 -34.72 9.51 15.42
N SER A 403 -35.23 10.73 15.31
CA SER A 403 -36.54 11.07 15.88
C SER A 403 -37.69 10.57 15.00
N PRO A 404 -38.86 10.27 15.59
CA PRO A 404 -40.04 9.87 14.83
C PRO A 404 -40.48 10.88 13.75
N ILE A 405 -40.15 12.18 13.91
CA ILE A 405 -40.51 13.20 12.92
C ILE A 405 -39.76 12.98 11.60
N VAL A 406 -38.49 12.54 11.64
CA VAL A 406 -37.70 12.25 10.43
C VAL A 406 -38.24 11.04 9.69
N VAL A 407 -38.64 10.00 10.43
CA VAL A 407 -39.30 8.82 9.85
C VAL A 407 -40.58 9.21 9.09
N VAL A 408 -41.41 10.06 9.68
CA VAL A 408 -42.64 10.55 9.03
C VAL A 408 -42.33 11.44 7.83
N LEU A 409 -41.37 12.37 7.94
CA LEU A 409 -40.98 13.24 6.83
C LEU A 409 -40.44 12.44 5.63
N ARG A 410 -39.60 11.43 5.88
CA ARG A 410 -39.11 10.50 4.84
C ARG A 410 -40.25 9.71 4.21
N TRP A 411 -41.22 9.23 5.00
CA TRP A 411 -42.41 8.56 4.48
C TRP A 411 -43.24 9.48 3.59
N VAL A 412 -43.49 10.72 4.02
CA VAL A 412 -44.23 11.74 3.25
C VAL A 412 -43.51 12.03 1.94
N GLN A 413 -42.19 12.28 1.97
CA GLN A 413 -41.40 12.55 0.77
C GLN A 413 -41.52 11.41 -0.26
N ARG A 414 -41.51 10.14 0.19
CA ARG A 414 -41.70 8.98 -0.69
C ARG A 414 -43.07 8.95 -1.36
N GLN A 415 -44.13 9.45 -0.71
CA GLN A 415 -45.47 9.47 -1.32
C GLN A 415 -45.62 10.49 -2.44
N PHE A 416 -44.79 11.54 -2.45
CA PHE A 416 -44.92 12.64 -3.40
C PHE A 416 -44.04 12.51 -4.65
N GLU A 417 -43.32 11.39 -4.84
CA GLU A 417 -42.46 11.03 -6.00
C GLU A 417 -42.13 12.21 -6.94
N ILE A 418 -41.40 13.19 -6.42
CA ILE A 418 -40.66 14.09 -7.30
C ILE A 418 -39.43 13.27 -7.68
N SER A 419 -39.39 12.73 -8.90
CA SER A 419 -38.24 11.99 -9.41
C SER A 419 -36.96 12.72 -9.04
N ALA A 420 -36.10 12.10 -8.24
CA ALA A 420 -34.89 12.74 -7.75
C ALA A 420 -34.01 13.08 -8.97
N ALA A 421 -33.86 14.37 -9.24
CA ALA A 421 -33.01 14.84 -10.35
C ALA A 421 -31.52 14.54 -10.10
N SER A 422 -31.13 14.35 -8.83
CA SER A 422 -29.78 14.04 -8.37
C SER A 422 -29.84 13.14 -7.14
N GLY A 423 -28.81 12.32 -6.94
CA GLY A 423 -28.68 11.45 -5.77
C GLY A 423 -28.12 10.09 -6.11
N ILE A 424 -28.19 9.17 -5.15
CA ILE A 424 -27.86 7.76 -5.37
C ILE A 424 -29.13 6.93 -5.17
N ILE A 425 -29.30 5.95 -6.05
CA ILE A 425 -30.31 4.91 -5.92
C ILE A 425 -29.62 3.55 -6.00
N ASP A 426 -29.98 2.67 -5.07
CA ASP A 426 -29.68 1.26 -5.14
C ASP A 426 -31.00 0.54 -5.46
N SER A 427 -31.14 0.09 -6.71
CA SER A 427 -32.35 -0.57 -7.17
C SER A 427 -32.50 -2.01 -6.66
N TYR A 428 -31.43 -2.61 -6.14
CA TYR A 428 -31.38 -4.03 -5.73
C TYR A 428 -30.66 -4.20 -4.38
N PRO A 429 -31.09 -3.49 -3.31
CA PRO A 429 -30.40 -3.51 -2.03
C PRO A 429 -30.40 -4.93 -1.45
N LEU A 430 -29.28 -5.34 -0.85
CA LEU A 430 -29.13 -6.64 -0.23
C LEU A 430 -29.73 -6.65 1.18
N LEU A 431 -30.46 -7.71 1.52
CA LEU A 431 -31.06 -7.87 2.85
C LEU A 431 -30.15 -8.49 3.90
N ASN A 432 -29.13 -9.24 3.46
CA ASN A 432 -28.23 -9.94 4.37
C ASN A 432 -26.84 -9.35 4.27
N SER A 433 -26.21 -9.20 5.42
CA SER A 433 -24.81 -8.85 5.49
C SER A 433 -23.93 -9.99 4.96
N ASN A 434 -22.83 -9.67 4.28
CA ASN A 434 -21.79 -10.62 3.92
C ASN A 434 -21.16 -11.20 5.20
N PRO A 435 -21.30 -12.51 5.47
CA PRO A 435 -20.80 -13.12 6.69
C PRO A 435 -19.27 -13.16 6.77
N ALA A 436 -18.56 -12.94 5.66
CA ALA A 436 -17.09 -12.93 5.63
C ALA A 436 -16.44 -11.85 6.50
N PHE A 437 -17.22 -10.88 7.00
CA PHE A 437 -16.76 -9.81 7.89
C PHE A 437 -17.20 -9.97 9.35
N LEU A 438 -17.82 -11.10 9.71
CA LEU A 438 -18.31 -11.36 11.08
C LEU A 438 -17.27 -12.03 11.99
N ASP A 439 -16.12 -12.44 11.46
CA ASP A 439 -15.06 -13.20 12.14
C ASP A 439 -13.83 -12.36 12.52
#